data_AF-A0A7G9YJ73-F1
#
_entry.id   AF-A0A7G9YJ73-F1
#
_cell.length_a   1.000
_cell.length_b   1.000
_cell.length_c   1.000
_cell.angle_alpha   90.00
_cell.angle_beta   90.00
_cell.angle_gamma   90.00
#
_symmetry.space_group_name_H-M   'P 1'
#
loop_
_entity.id
_entity.type
_entity.pdbx_description
1 polymer ?
#
loop_
_entity_poly.entity_id
_entity_poly.type
_entity_poly.pdbx_seq_one_letter_code
_entity_poly.pdbx_strand_id
1 'polypeptide(L)'
;MRSEVDCEIANIERHEGFAASRIFNSDPNLSCDDACCYCEDYSQYVPRGHYTRSEKLKRYFKAMMWYGRMAFLLKGGNRTECGEIETPLITDEDARLATIQASLIASELPDASAGDKTVQEHWNRIYSVTSFFVGTADDLTPYEYQRAIAEVFGSDFDPTELADDGKLLELKVELAGMRSPAIYGGSGVCVIDLPFTRAKLYECLDKTKGFRFMGQRFIPDSYMFQQLVFPAVGMYAGNDTPFTMCATDGGLVRCFPRGLDVMAVLGSGCAEAILRADGDTEYEDVDTSYDKQLEELKTEFAGFNTDEWNRNLYWSWLYTLKPLLNEFGEGYPTFMQTEAWQKKELQTSLASWTELRHDTILYAKQSYTPVPTCMPPLPVMGYVEPVPEFYCRLLRLTEMTDAGLTDLNVLNVTEKERLQSLEYILNRLINISVDELENRELTEDDYEFINDFGQHLDYVVTGVNDAGKETTIVADVHTDCNTEMVLEEGVGYVKLILVAYRVPDGRILMGAGPIFSYYEFKHPMDDRLTDEAWKEMLRDNPPDAPGWVKGIMVSE
;
A
#
# COMPACT_ATOMS: atom_id res chain seq x y z
N MET A 1 -8.10 -31.80 13.95
CA MET A 1 -7.23 -30.63 14.19
C MET A 1 -5.90 -30.75 13.47
N ARG A 2 -4.99 -31.68 13.86
CA ARG A 2 -3.65 -31.76 13.23
C ARG A 2 -3.71 -31.99 11.71
N SER A 3 -4.60 -32.85 11.25
CA SER A 3 -4.88 -33.09 9.83
C SER A 3 -5.29 -31.82 9.08
N GLU A 4 -6.19 -31.02 9.63
CA GLU A 4 -6.61 -29.75 9.03
C GLU A 4 -5.46 -28.74 8.98
N VAL A 5 -4.66 -28.63 10.05
CA VAL A 5 -3.49 -27.72 10.10
C VAL A 5 -2.40 -28.15 9.12
N ASP A 6 -2.10 -29.46 9.04
CA ASP A 6 -1.13 -29.99 8.08
C ASP A 6 -1.61 -29.75 6.61
N CYS A 7 -2.93 -29.72 6.36
CA CYS A 7 -3.52 -29.35 5.06
C CYS A 7 -3.53 -27.82 4.81
N GLU A 8 -3.82 -27.00 5.82
CA GLU A 8 -3.78 -25.54 5.70
C GLU A 8 -2.37 -25.05 5.35
N ILE A 9 -1.35 -25.61 6.01
CA ILE A 9 0.06 -25.40 5.68
C ILE A 9 0.36 -25.86 4.25
N ALA A 10 -0.22 -26.98 3.79
CA ALA A 10 -0.02 -27.45 2.42
C ALA A 10 -0.62 -26.48 1.36
N ASN A 11 -1.73 -25.79 1.64
CA ASN A 11 -2.24 -24.72 0.78
C ASN A 11 -1.26 -23.51 0.78
N ILE A 12 -0.83 -23.08 1.97
CA ILE A 12 0.14 -21.98 2.21
C ILE A 12 1.53 -22.25 1.60
N GLU A 13 1.90 -23.50 1.34
CA GLU A 13 3.15 -23.87 0.65
C GLU A 13 2.99 -24.14 -0.86
N ARG A 14 1.76 -24.24 -1.39
CA ARG A 14 1.51 -24.40 -2.83
C ARG A 14 1.22 -23.11 -3.57
N HIS A 15 0.61 -22.13 -2.91
CA HIS A 15 0.27 -20.82 -3.50
C HIS A 15 -0.79 -20.84 -4.64
N GLU A 16 -1.54 -21.94 -4.75
CA GLU A 16 -2.56 -22.22 -5.79
C GLU A 16 -3.86 -21.40 -5.63
N GLY A 17 -3.78 -20.08 -5.73
CA GLY A 17 -4.94 -19.17 -5.85
C GLY A 17 -6.00 -19.33 -4.75
N PHE A 18 -7.28 -19.21 -5.12
CA PHE A 18 -8.40 -19.40 -4.19
C PHE A 18 -8.62 -20.88 -3.84
N ALA A 19 -8.63 -21.20 -2.54
CA ALA A 19 -9.06 -22.51 -2.05
C ALA A 19 -9.82 -22.43 -0.72
N ALA A 20 -10.58 -23.49 -0.42
CA ALA A 20 -11.30 -23.63 0.84
C ALA A 20 -10.35 -23.86 2.02
N SER A 21 -10.44 -23.01 3.05
CA SER A 21 -9.68 -23.20 4.30
C SER A 21 -10.17 -24.43 5.04
N ARG A 22 -9.24 -25.25 5.55
CA ARG A 22 -9.57 -26.48 6.29
C ARG A 22 -9.79 -26.25 7.77
N ILE A 23 -9.58 -25.03 8.26
CA ILE A 23 -9.72 -24.66 9.68
C ILE A 23 -10.78 -23.56 9.96
N PHE A 24 -11.26 -22.84 8.94
CA PHE A 24 -12.36 -21.87 9.04
C PHE A 24 -13.72 -22.38 8.50
N ASN A 25 -13.79 -23.63 8.03
CA ASN A 25 -15.03 -24.29 7.62
C ASN A 25 -15.36 -25.46 8.57
N SER A 26 -16.59 -25.49 9.10
CA SER A 26 -17.10 -26.58 9.94
C SER A 26 -17.32 -27.89 9.18
N ASP A 27 -17.68 -27.82 7.89
CA ASP A 27 -17.64 -28.97 6.99
C ASP A 27 -16.30 -29.01 6.22
N PRO A 28 -15.40 -29.96 6.52
CA PRO A 28 -14.07 -30.01 5.92
C PRO A 28 -14.08 -30.46 4.45
N ASN A 29 -15.24 -30.82 3.88
CA ASN A 29 -15.37 -31.30 2.50
C ASN A 29 -15.65 -30.18 1.48
N LEU A 30 -15.95 -28.96 1.93
CA LEU A 30 -16.30 -27.83 1.05
C LEU A 30 -15.16 -27.46 0.08
N SER A 31 -15.57 -26.85 -1.02
CA SER A 31 -14.79 -26.25 -2.09
C SER A 31 -15.27 -24.82 -2.37
N CYS A 32 -14.54 -24.03 -3.15
CA CYS A 32 -14.98 -22.66 -3.50
C CYS A 32 -16.12 -22.60 -4.52
N ASP A 33 -16.50 -23.75 -5.10
CA ASP A 33 -17.73 -23.89 -5.90
C ASP A 33 -18.97 -24.06 -5.00
N ASP A 34 -18.79 -24.34 -3.70
CA ASP A 34 -19.88 -24.51 -2.72
C ASP A 34 -20.22 -23.17 -2.04
N ALA A 35 -21.51 -22.80 -2.03
CA ALA A 35 -21.98 -21.56 -1.40
C ALA A 35 -21.71 -21.55 0.12
N CYS A 36 -21.37 -20.37 0.66
CA CYS A 36 -20.97 -20.14 2.05
C CYS A 36 -19.68 -20.87 2.50
N CYS A 37 -18.81 -21.31 1.58
CA CYS A 37 -17.49 -21.79 1.92
C CYS A 37 -16.53 -20.61 2.22
N TYR A 38 -15.84 -20.65 3.38
CA TYR A 38 -14.72 -19.74 3.64
C TYR A 38 -13.57 -20.08 2.68
N CYS A 39 -13.40 -19.22 1.68
CA CYS A 39 -12.31 -19.28 0.70
C CYS A 39 -11.28 -18.17 0.93
N GLU A 40 -10.02 -18.54 0.69
CA GLU A 40 -8.85 -17.68 0.87
C GLU A 40 -7.94 -17.76 -0.36
N ASP A 41 -7.34 -16.62 -0.72
CA ASP A 41 -6.31 -16.49 -1.75
C ASP A 41 -4.94 -16.89 -1.19
N TYR A 42 -4.53 -18.13 -1.46
CA TYR A 42 -3.22 -18.66 -1.05
C TYR A 42 -2.04 -18.13 -1.89
N SER A 43 -2.27 -17.44 -3.01
CA SER A 43 -1.20 -16.76 -3.76
C SER A 43 -0.57 -15.62 -2.95
N GLN A 44 -1.33 -15.01 -2.03
CA GLN A 44 -0.85 -13.94 -1.11
C GLN A 44 0.30 -14.38 -0.20
N TYR A 45 0.51 -15.69 -0.04
CA TYR A 45 1.49 -16.26 0.87
C TYR A 45 2.88 -16.44 0.21
N VAL A 46 3.02 -16.14 -1.09
CA VAL A 46 4.32 -16.12 -1.80
C VAL A 46 5.24 -15.08 -1.16
N PRO A 47 6.37 -15.47 -0.54
CA PRO A 47 7.28 -14.51 0.10
C PRO A 47 7.99 -13.65 -0.96
N ARG A 48 7.65 -12.36 -0.99
CA ARG A 48 8.03 -11.38 -2.04
C ARG A 48 8.82 -10.19 -1.49
N GLY A 49 9.64 -9.56 -2.34
CA GLY A 49 10.62 -8.53 -1.99
C GLY A 49 11.53 -8.90 -0.82
N HIS A 50 11.81 -7.97 0.11
CA HIS A 50 12.85 -8.18 1.12
C HIS A 50 12.67 -9.44 1.99
N TYR A 51 11.48 -10.04 2.00
CA TYR A 51 11.23 -11.30 2.69
C TYR A 51 11.84 -12.53 1.99
N THR A 52 12.21 -12.45 0.71
CA THR A 52 12.98 -13.49 0.01
C THR A 52 14.38 -13.69 0.63
N ARG A 53 14.97 -12.61 1.14
CA ARG A 53 16.38 -12.49 1.57
C ARG A 53 16.81 -13.50 2.65
N SER A 54 15.89 -14.05 3.44
CA SER A 54 16.24 -15.15 4.36
C SER A 54 15.05 -16.02 4.75
N GLU A 55 15.34 -17.29 5.07
CA GLU A 55 14.37 -18.26 5.55
C GLU A 55 13.68 -17.87 6.88
N LYS A 56 14.29 -17.01 7.70
CA LYS A 56 13.60 -16.41 8.86
C LYS A 56 12.53 -15.41 8.41
N LEU A 57 12.84 -14.61 7.40
CA LEU A 57 11.92 -13.60 6.85
C LEU A 57 10.79 -14.25 6.03
N LYS A 58 11.04 -15.33 5.28
CA LYS A 58 10.01 -16.10 4.59
C LYS A 58 8.95 -16.67 5.54
N ARG A 59 9.37 -17.22 6.69
CA ARG A 59 8.42 -17.70 7.72
C ARG A 59 7.69 -16.56 8.44
N TYR A 60 8.36 -15.44 8.68
CA TYR A 60 7.71 -14.23 9.21
C TYR A 60 6.64 -13.73 8.23
N PHE A 61 6.94 -13.72 6.92
CA PHE A 61 6.00 -13.41 5.85
C PHE A 61 4.73 -14.29 5.92
N LYS A 62 4.88 -15.61 5.79
CA LYS A 62 3.73 -16.52 5.77
C LYS A 62 2.88 -16.45 7.05
N ALA A 63 3.51 -16.36 8.22
CA ALA A 63 2.79 -16.28 9.50
C ALA A 63 2.01 -14.97 9.68
N MET A 64 2.62 -13.82 9.36
CA MET A 64 1.97 -12.52 9.52
C MET A 64 0.94 -12.24 8.41
N MET A 65 1.14 -12.71 7.18
CA MET A 65 0.09 -12.72 6.15
C MET A 65 -1.13 -13.51 6.63
N TRP A 66 -0.92 -14.71 7.21
CA TRP A 66 -2.01 -15.51 7.77
C TRP A 66 -2.79 -14.76 8.87
N TYR A 67 -2.09 -14.17 9.85
CA TYR A 67 -2.72 -13.39 10.94
C TYR A 67 -3.39 -12.09 10.46
N GLY A 68 -3.03 -11.57 9.28
CA GLY A 68 -3.64 -10.40 8.66
C GLY A 68 -4.80 -10.73 7.71
N ARG A 69 -4.79 -11.91 7.06
CA ARG A 69 -5.78 -12.30 6.04
C ARG A 69 -6.90 -13.21 6.52
N MET A 70 -6.65 -14.04 7.54
CA MET A 70 -7.69 -14.91 8.09
C MET A 70 -8.60 -14.12 9.04
N ALA A 71 -9.88 -14.08 8.71
CA ALA A 71 -10.90 -13.33 9.43
C ALA A 71 -11.84 -14.28 10.18
N PHE A 72 -11.95 -14.08 11.49
CA PHE A 72 -12.99 -14.68 12.30
C PHE A 72 -14.26 -13.84 12.11
N LEU A 73 -14.96 -14.11 11.00
CA LEU A 73 -16.12 -13.34 10.53
C LEU A 73 -17.26 -13.35 11.56
N LEU A 74 -17.81 -12.17 11.84
CA LEU A 74 -18.88 -11.98 12.81
C LEU A 74 -20.24 -12.40 12.24
N LYS A 75 -20.44 -12.20 10.93
CA LYS A 75 -21.71 -12.43 10.25
C LYS A 75 -21.65 -13.68 9.39
N GLY A 76 -22.72 -14.47 9.47
CA GLY A 76 -23.04 -15.56 8.56
C GLY A 76 -24.52 -15.48 8.22
N GLY A 77 -25.07 -16.56 7.68
CA GLY A 77 -26.51 -16.73 7.55
C GLY A 77 -26.91 -18.20 7.46
N ASN A 78 -28.17 -18.45 7.13
CA ASN A 78 -28.73 -19.79 7.10
C ASN A 78 -28.21 -20.58 5.88
N ARG A 79 -28.05 -21.90 6.03
CA ARG A 79 -27.67 -22.79 4.91
C ARG A 79 -28.70 -22.81 3.76
N THR A 80 -29.89 -22.22 3.95
CA THR A 80 -30.89 -21.99 2.89
C THR A 80 -30.69 -20.69 2.11
N GLU A 81 -29.99 -19.71 2.69
CA GLU A 81 -29.66 -18.41 2.05
C GLU A 81 -28.36 -18.52 1.23
N CYS A 82 -27.55 -19.55 1.50
CA CYS A 82 -26.37 -19.92 0.73
C CYS A 82 -26.73 -20.35 -0.70
N GLY A 83 -26.54 -19.44 -1.66
CA GLY A 83 -26.94 -19.60 -3.06
C GLY A 83 -28.17 -18.77 -3.47
N GLU A 84 -28.72 -17.94 -2.58
CA GLU A 84 -29.69 -16.90 -2.94
C GLU A 84 -28.99 -15.57 -3.29
N ILE A 85 -29.74 -14.63 -3.86
CA ILE A 85 -29.26 -13.25 -4.09
C ILE A 85 -28.85 -12.64 -2.75
N GLU A 86 -27.73 -11.90 -2.74
CA GLU A 86 -27.10 -11.36 -1.53
C GLU A 86 -26.56 -12.44 -0.54
N THR A 87 -26.22 -13.64 -1.03
CA THR A 87 -25.61 -14.77 -0.26
C THR A 87 -24.63 -14.33 0.85
N PRO A 88 -24.71 -14.91 2.08
CA PRO A 88 -23.75 -14.66 3.15
C PRO A 88 -22.41 -15.39 2.88
N LEU A 89 -21.30 -14.84 3.37
CA LEU A 89 -19.95 -15.38 3.06
C LEU A 89 -19.67 -16.72 3.74
N ILE A 90 -20.29 -16.98 4.90
CA ILE A 90 -20.20 -18.22 5.67
C ILE A 90 -21.53 -18.53 6.35
N THR A 91 -21.68 -19.74 6.91
CA THR A 91 -22.89 -20.10 7.65
C THR A 91 -22.90 -19.49 9.06
N ASP A 92 -24.09 -19.38 9.67
CA ASP A 92 -24.25 -18.99 11.08
C ASP A 92 -23.51 -19.91 12.06
N GLU A 93 -23.32 -21.18 11.71
CA GLU A 93 -22.56 -22.15 12.51
C GLU A 93 -21.08 -21.78 12.54
N ASP A 94 -20.50 -21.48 11.37
CA ASP A 94 -19.11 -21.02 11.24
C ASP A 94 -18.91 -19.64 11.89
N ALA A 95 -19.84 -18.70 11.66
CA ALA A 95 -19.78 -17.35 12.27
C ALA A 95 -19.95 -17.39 13.79
N ARG A 96 -20.69 -18.36 14.33
CA ARG A 96 -20.77 -18.62 15.79
C ARG A 96 -19.44 -19.14 16.31
N LEU A 97 -18.87 -20.17 15.68
CA LEU A 97 -17.58 -20.76 16.06
C LEU A 97 -16.45 -19.72 16.00
N ALA A 98 -16.41 -18.93 14.93
CA ALA A 98 -15.45 -17.85 14.74
C ALA A 98 -15.53 -16.78 15.85
N THR A 99 -16.75 -16.35 16.21
CA THR A 99 -16.96 -15.40 17.33
C THR A 99 -16.43 -15.96 18.65
N ILE A 100 -16.71 -17.23 18.95
CA ILE A 100 -16.23 -17.90 20.17
C ILE A 100 -14.70 -17.99 20.17
N GLN A 101 -14.09 -18.45 19.08
CA GLN A 101 -12.63 -18.57 18.95
C GLN A 101 -11.92 -17.22 19.09
N ALA A 102 -12.41 -16.17 18.43
CA ALA A 102 -11.88 -14.82 18.54
C ALA A 102 -11.96 -14.29 19.98
N SER A 103 -13.09 -14.55 20.66
CA SER A 103 -13.29 -14.15 22.06
C SER A 103 -12.31 -14.84 23.00
N LEU A 104 -12.10 -16.16 22.84
CA LEU A 104 -11.14 -16.94 23.62
C LEU A 104 -9.69 -16.47 23.38
N ILE A 105 -9.32 -16.16 22.13
CA ILE A 105 -7.99 -15.61 21.82
C ILE A 105 -7.81 -14.24 22.50
N ALA A 106 -8.81 -13.37 22.41
CA ALA A 106 -8.76 -12.04 22.99
C ALA A 106 -8.74 -12.06 24.53
N SER A 107 -9.47 -12.95 25.19
CA SER A 107 -9.52 -13.04 26.65
C SER A 107 -8.27 -13.65 27.27
N GLU A 108 -7.62 -14.62 26.62
CA GLU A 108 -6.42 -15.29 27.15
C GLU A 108 -5.15 -14.45 27.02
N LEU A 109 -5.12 -13.46 26.12
CA LEU A 109 -3.93 -12.67 25.81
C LEU A 109 -3.26 -11.96 27.02
N PRO A 110 -4.02 -11.36 27.96
CA PRO A 110 -3.44 -10.72 29.16
C PRO A 110 -2.83 -11.70 30.17
N ASP A 111 -3.37 -12.91 30.31
CA ASP A 111 -2.95 -13.89 31.32
C ASP A 111 -1.93 -14.92 30.80
N ALA A 112 -2.03 -15.27 29.51
CA ALA A 112 -1.06 -16.14 28.86
C ALA A 112 0.35 -15.53 28.92
N SER A 113 1.32 -16.32 29.38
CA SER A 113 2.71 -15.86 29.59
C SER A 113 3.68 -16.46 28.58
N ALA A 114 4.51 -15.62 27.97
CA ALA A 114 5.54 -16.01 27.01
C ALA A 114 6.92 -15.49 27.47
N GLY A 115 7.58 -16.29 28.32
CA GLY A 115 8.84 -15.90 28.95
C GLY A 115 8.62 -15.09 30.22
N ASP A 116 9.14 -13.86 30.26
CA ASP A 116 9.08 -12.92 31.37
C ASP A 116 7.89 -11.92 31.29
N LYS A 117 7.05 -12.06 30.25
CA LYS A 117 6.00 -11.12 29.85
C LYS A 117 4.73 -11.83 29.39
N THR A 118 3.60 -11.11 29.41
CA THR A 118 2.32 -11.61 28.88
C THR A 118 2.32 -11.65 27.34
N VAL A 119 1.44 -12.46 26.75
CA VAL A 119 1.26 -12.48 25.29
C VAL A 119 0.71 -11.13 24.80
N GLN A 120 -0.15 -10.46 25.59
CA GLN A 120 -0.58 -9.09 25.34
C GLN A 120 0.60 -8.11 25.29
N GLU A 121 1.59 -8.18 26.19
CA GLU A 121 2.76 -7.29 26.13
C GLU A 121 3.58 -7.47 24.84
N HIS A 122 3.78 -8.71 24.39
CA HIS A 122 4.49 -8.99 23.14
C HIS A 122 3.67 -8.56 21.92
N TRP A 123 2.37 -8.85 21.91
CA TRP A 123 1.44 -8.43 20.86
C TRP A 123 1.40 -6.89 20.77
N ASN A 124 1.26 -6.18 21.89
CA ASN A 124 1.32 -4.73 21.98
C ASN A 124 2.62 -4.18 21.38
N ARG A 125 3.78 -4.80 21.69
CA ARG A 125 5.07 -4.33 21.15
C ARG A 125 5.14 -4.47 19.63
N ILE A 126 4.64 -5.56 19.05
CA ILE A 126 4.62 -5.77 17.59
C ILE A 126 3.57 -4.86 16.93
N TYR A 127 2.38 -4.75 17.53
CA TYR A 127 1.28 -3.95 17.01
C TYR A 127 1.57 -2.44 17.03
N SER A 128 2.16 -1.90 18.11
CA SER A 128 2.53 -0.49 18.18
C SER A 128 3.62 -0.10 17.19
N VAL A 129 4.63 -0.95 16.98
CA VAL A 129 5.68 -0.69 15.97
C VAL A 129 5.07 -0.69 14.57
N THR A 130 4.33 -1.74 14.20
CA THR A 130 3.71 -1.84 12.87
C THR A 130 2.64 -0.76 12.61
N SER A 131 1.96 -0.30 13.67
CA SER A 131 0.99 0.81 13.56
C SER A 131 1.63 2.20 13.48
N PHE A 132 2.87 2.37 13.96
CA PHE A 132 3.63 3.60 13.75
C PHE A 132 4.09 3.77 12.28
N PHE A 133 4.42 2.67 11.60
CA PHE A 133 4.73 2.70 10.17
C PHE A 133 3.47 2.94 9.31
N VAL A 134 2.47 2.06 9.41
CA VAL A 134 1.38 1.98 8.40
C VAL A 134 -0.01 2.35 8.96
N GLY A 135 -0.17 2.36 10.28
CA GLY A 135 -1.45 2.64 10.96
C GLY A 135 -2.11 1.42 11.58
N THR A 136 -3.27 1.63 12.18
CA THR A 136 -4.05 0.58 12.85
C THR A 136 -4.67 -0.41 11.85
N ALA A 137 -4.99 -1.62 12.32
CA ALA A 137 -5.80 -2.56 11.57
C ALA A 137 -7.17 -1.95 11.23
N ASP A 138 -7.68 -2.27 10.04
CA ASP A 138 -9.02 -1.85 9.59
C ASP A 138 -10.10 -2.64 10.35
N ASP A 139 -9.91 -3.97 10.45
CA ASP A 139 -10.75 -4.91 11.20
C ASP A 139 -10.73 -4.73 12.73
N LEU A 140 -11.56 -5.52 13.42
CA LEU A 140 -11.57 -5.61 14.88
C LEU A 140 -10.37 -6.45 15.38
N THR A 141 -9.76 -6.02 16.48
CA THR A 141 -8.55 -6.60 17.08
C THR A 141 -8.84 -7.18 18.47
N PRO A 142 -7.86 -7.76 19.19
CA PRO A 142 -8.04 -8.18 20.59
C PRO A 142 -8.59 -7.07 21.50
N TYR A 143 -8.26 -5.80 21.26
CA TYR A 143 -8.77 -4.69 22.08
C TYR A 143 -10.29 -4.50 21.94
N GLU A 144 -10.83 -4.56 20.72
CA GLU A 144 -12.28 -4.44 20.50
C GLU A 144 -13.04 -5.60 21.13
N TYR A 145 -12.51 -6.82 21.01
CA TYR A 145 -13.12 -8.01 21.61
C TYR A 145 -13.02 -8.00 23.14
N GLN A 146 -11.88 -7.64 23.72
CA GLN A 146 -11.73 -7.45 25.17
C GLN A 146 -12.73 -6.43 25.72
N ARG A 147 -12.95 -5.31 25.01
CA ARG A 147 -13.96 -4.31 25.39
C ARG A 147 -15.38 -4.86 25.32
N ALA A 148 -15.74 -5.54 24.23
CA ALA A 148 -17.07 -6.12 24.06
C ALA A 148 -17.38 -7.20 25.11
N ILE A 149 -16.38 -8.05 25.43
CA ILE A 149 -16.48 -9.06 26.49
C ILE A 149 -16.67 -8.38 27.86
N ALA A 150 -15.88 -7.34 28.16
CA ALA A 150 -15.98 -6.63 29.44
C ALA A 150 -17.34 -5.91 29.64
N GLU A 151 -17.98 -5.43 28.57
CA GLU A 151 -19.31 -4.80 28.64
C GLU A 151 -20.45 -5.83 28.83
N VAL A 152 -20.40 -6.97 28.12
CA VAL A 152 -21.47 -7.99 28.12
C VAL A 152 -21.35 -9.01 29.27
N PHE A 153 -20.13 -9.38 29.66
CA PHE A 153 -19.87 -10.39 30.69
C PHE A 153 -19.36 -9.79 32.01
N GLY A 154 -18.77 -8.60 31.97
CA GLY A 154 -18.12 -7.94 33.12
C GLY A 154 -16.63 -8.22 33.20
N SER A 155 -16.00 -7.80 34.31
CA SER A 155 -14.55 -7.94 34.51
C SER A 155 -14.08 -9.38 34.77
N ASP A 156 -14.95 -10.21 35.32
CA ASP A 156 -14.62 -11.53 35.86
C ASP A 156 -15.17 -12.63 34.93
N PHE A 157 -14.89 -12.48 33.62
CA PHE A 157 -15.41 -13.32 32.54
C PHE A 157 -15.03 -14.80 32.68
N ASP A 158 -16.02 -15.71 32.67
CA ASP A 158 -15.81 -17.15 32.57
C ASP A 158 -16.02 -17.61 31.11
N PRO A 159 -15.00 -18.19 30.44
CA PRO A 159 -15.12 -18.69 29.07
C PRO A 159 -16.27 -19.67 28.81
N THR A 160 -16.83 -20.33 29.84
CA THR A 160 -18.01 -21.18 29.69
C THR A 160 -19.29 -20.40 29.42
N GLU A 161 -19.33 -19.10 29.69
CA GLU A 161 -20.48 -18.23 29.39
C GLU A 161 -20.68 -18.01 27.89
N LEU A 162 -19.66 -18.24 27.05
CA LEU A 162 -19.79 -18.25 25.58
C LEU A 162 -20.66 -19.41 25.06
N ALA A 163 -21.04 -20.36 25.92
CA ALA A 163 -22.01 -21.40 25.60
C ALA A 163 -23.48 -20.94 25.72
N ASP A 164 -23.74 -19.76 26.31
CA ASP A 164 -25.09 -19.19 26.39
C ASP A 164 -25.44 -18.44 25.08
N ASP A 165 -26.46 -18.91 24.37
CA ASP A 165 -26.91 -18.35 23.09
C ASP A 165 -27.37 -16.89 23.21
N GLY A 166 -27.90 -16.48 24.37
CA GLY A 166 -28.34 -15.10 24.64
C GLY A 166 -27.15 -14.16 24.82
N LYS A 167 -26.22 -14.50 25.72
CA LYS A 167 -25.00 -13.71 25.92
C LYS A 167 -24.12 -13.64 24.67
N LEU A 168 -24.03 -14.74 23.92
CA LEU A 168 -23.28 -14.74 22.66
C LEU A 168 -23.95 -13.85 21.60
N LEU A 169 -25.29 -13.78 21.56
CA LEU A 169 -26.00 -12.83 20.71
C LEU A 169 -25.77 -11.37 21.16
N GLU A 170 -25.81 -11.08 22.47
CA GLU A 170 -25.51 -9.75 23.01
C GLU A 170 -24.08 -9.30 22.66
N LEU A 171 -23.09 -10.20 22.77
CA LEU A 171 -21.72 -9.96 22.31
C LEU A 171 -21.64 -9.67 20.81
N LYS A 172 -22.35 -10.45 19.98
CA LYS A 172 -22.38 -10.23 18.52
C LYS A 172 -23.06 -8.91 18.15
N VAL A 173 -24.03 -8.43 18.93
CA VAL A 173 -24.66 -7.11 18.75
C VAL A 173 -23.69 -5.97 19.08
N GLU A 174 -22.99 -6.04 20.22
CA GLU A 174 -21.99 -5.03 20.61
C GLU A 174 -20.85 -4.95 19.57
N LEU A 175 -20.30 -6.10 19.16
CA LEU A 175 -19.28 -6.18 18.11
C LEU A 175 -19.80 -5.67 16.74
N ALA A 176 -21.07 -5.92 16.40
CA ALA A 176 -21.66 -5.44 15.15
C ALA A 176 -21.85 -3.91 15.13
N GLY A 177 -22.05 -3.29 16.30
CA GLY A 177 -22.11 -1.84 16.48
C GLY A 177 -20.76 -1.12 16.36
N MET A 178 -19.64 -1.85 16.37
CA MET A 178 -18.30 -1.31 16.12
C MET A 178 -18.04 -1.07 14.62
N ARG A 179 -16.89 -0.46 14.30
CA ARG A 179 -16.50 -0.18 12.90
C ARG A 179 -16.59 -1.42 12.01
N SER A 180 -17.01 -1.22 10.76
CA SER A 180 -16.70 -2.14 9.67
C SER A 180 -15.30 -1.82 9.12
N PRO A 181 -14.60 -2.77 8.47
CA PRO A 181 -13.47 -2.40 7.62
C PRO A 181 -13.94 -1.44 6.53
N ALA A 182 -13.05 -0.54 6.10
CA ALA A 182 -13.28 0.36 4.98
C ALA A 182 -12.69 -0.17 3.65
N ILE A 183 -11.82 -1.19 3.69
CA ILE A 183 -11.18 -1.80 2.51
C ILE A 183 -11.46 -3.32 2.45
N TYR A 184 -11.90 -3.81 1.30
CA TYR A 184 -12.24 -5.21 1.06
C TYR A 184 -10.99 -6.02 0.71
N GLY A 185 -10.44 -6.74 1.70
CA GLY A 185 -9.22 -7.55 1.55
C GLY A 185 -9.38 -8.88 0.80
N GLY A 186 -10.46 -9.12 0.04
CA GLY A 186 -10.67 -10.38 -0.70
C GLY A 186 -11.11 -11.59 0.14
N SER A 187 -11.33 -11.43 1.46
CA SER A 187 -11.77 -12.54 2.32
C SER A 187 -13.18 -13.02 1.92
N GLY A 188 -13.36 -14.33 1.78
CA GLY A 188 -14.66 -14.97 1.60
C GLY A 188 -15.36 -14.76 0.25
N VAL A 189 -14.65 -14.24 -0.77
CA VAL A 189 -15.13 -14.06 -2.17
C VAL A 189 -16.53 -13.43 -2.25
N CYS A 190 -16.57 -12.11 -2.03
CA CYS A 190 -17.82 -11.35 -1.96
C CYS A 190 -18.37 -11.02 -3.34
N VAL A 191 -19.52 -11.61 -3.69
CA VAL A 191 -20.26 -11.33 -4.94
C VAL A 191 -21.22 -10.16 -4.73
N ILE A 192 -21.35 -9.30 -5.74
CA ILE A 192 -22.27 -8.15 -5.75
C ILE A 192 -23.31 -8.34 -6.86
N ASP A 193 -24.56 -8.57 -6.44
CA ASP A 193 -25.71 -8.74 -7.33
C ASP A 193 -26.28 -7.40 -7.85
N LEU A 194 -27.16 -7.49 -8.86
CA LEU A 194 -27.95 -6.35 -9.34
C LEU A 194 -28.99 -5.89 -8.29
N PRO A 195 -29.19 -4.58 -8.07
CA PRO A 195 -28.55 -3.46 -8.76
C PRO A 195 -27.15 -3.16 -8.24
N PHE A 196 -26.18 -3.08 -9.16
CA PHE A 196 -24.81 -2.70 -8.84
C PHE A 196 -24.78 -1.26 -8.32
N THR A 197 -24.41 -1.08 -7.06
CA THR A 197 -24.41 0.24 -6.40
C THR A 197 -23.28 0.31 -5.39
N ARG A 198 -22.81 1.53 -5.11
CA ARG A 198 -21.87 1.80 -4.01
C ARG A 198 -22.40 1.32 -2.64
N ALA A 199 -23.72 1.24 -2.45
CA ALA A 199 -24.32 0.65 -1.25
C ALA A 199 -23.95 -0.83 -1.07
N LYS A 200 -23.93 -1.63 -2.15
CA LYS A 200 -23.53 -3.05 -2.11
C LYS A 200 -22.06 -3.25 -1.72
N LEU A 201 -21.18 -2.29 -2.03
CA LEU A 201 -19.81 -2.31 -1.52
C LEU A 201 -19.77 -2.17 0.02
N TYR A 202 -20.60 -1.31 0.61
CA TYR A 202 -20.66 -1.17 2.08
C TYR A 202 -21.33 -2.38 2.75
N GLU A 203 -22.32 -3.00 2.12
CA GLU A 203 -22.85 -4.31 2.58
C GLU A 203 -21.78 -5.41 2.52
N CYS A 204 -20.97 -5.44 1.47
CA CYS A 204 -19.85 -6.37 1.32
C CYS A 204 -18.79 -6.19 2.43
N LEU A 205 -18.41 -4.94 2.73
CA LEU A 205 -17.50 -4.60 3.85
C LEU A 205 -18.10 -4.94 5.22
N ASP A 206 -19.42 -4.80 5.40
CA ASP A 206 -20.09 -5.20 6.63
C ASP A 206 -20.19 -6.73 6.79
N LYS A 207 -20.32 -7.49 5.69
CA LYS A 207 -20.19 -8.95 5.67
C LYS A 207 -18.78 -9.42 6.05
N THR A 208 -17.71 -8.70 5.69
CA THR A 208 -16.34 -9.05 6.09
C THR A 208 -15.97 -8.62 7.51
N LYS A 209 -16.85 -7.92 8.25
CA LYS A 209 -16.59 -7.52 9.64
C LYS A 209 -16.30 -8.76 10.50
N GLY A 210 -15.12 -8.79 11.12
CA GLY A 210 -14.66 -9.89 11.95
C GLY A 210 -13.47 -9.51 12.81
N PHE A 211 -12.98 -10.47 13.59
CA PHE A 211 -11.70 -10.35 14.30
C PHE A 211 -10.54 -10.78 13.41
N ARG A 212 -9.44 -10.04 13.45
CA ARG A 212 -8.15 -10.47 12.90
C ARG A 212 -7.05 -10.24 13.92
N PHE A 213 -6.23 -11.28 14.17
CA PHE A 213 -5.21 -11.21 15.21
C PHE A 213 -4.14 -10.14 14.92
N MET A 214 -3.80 -9.93 13.65
CA MET A 214 -2.94 -8.84 13.20
C MET A 214 -3.47 -8.27 11.86
N GLY A 215 -4.76 -7.92 11.81
CA GLY A 215 -5.48 -7.51 10.59
C GLY A 215 -4.75 -6.47 9.72
N GLN A 216 -4.97 -6.55 8.40
CA GLN A 216 -4.33 -5.64 7.45
C GLN A 216 -4.68 -4.17 7.74
N ARG A 217 -3.77 -3.26 7.38
CA ARG A 217 -3.84 -1.85 7.77
C ARG A 217 -4.63 -1.03 6.76
N PHE A 218 -5.38 -0.05 7.25
CA PHE A 218 -6.00 0.94 6.37
C PHE A 218 -4.91 1.82 5.72
N ILE A 219 -4.74 1.71 4.40
CA ILE A 219 -3.89 2.60 3.60
C ILE A 219 -4.75 3.42 2.63
N PRO A 220 -4.57 4.74 2.58
CA PRO A 220 -5.49 5.66 1.91
C PRO A 220 -5.60 5.44 0.40
N ASP A 221 -4.51 5.03 -0.25
CA ASP A 221 -4.46 4.80 -1.70
C ASP A 221 -5.19 3.53 -2.13
N SER A 222 -5.18 2.46 -1.32
CA SER A 222 -6.06 1.30 -1.58
C SER A 222 -7.54 1.61 -1.30
N TYR A 223 -7.84 2.56 -0.40
CA TYR A 223 -9.20 3.10 -0.26
C TYR A 223 -9.60 3.95 -1.47
N MET A 224 -8.72 4.84 -1.97
CA MET A 224 -8.94 5.58 -3.23
C MET A 224 -9.23 4.61 -4.38
N PHE A 225 -8.40 3.58 -4.56
CA PHE A 225 -8.60 2.54 -5.57
C PHE A 225 -9.97 1.87 -5.44
N GLN A 226 -10.38 1.45 -4.24
CA GLN A 226 -11.69 0.81 -4.05
C GLN A 226 -12.87 1.74 -4.39
N GLN A 227 -12.77 3.04 -4.06
CA GLN A 227 -13.79 4.04 -4.44
C GLN A 227 -13.71 4.44 -5.93
N LEU A 228 -12.63 4.06 -6.63
CA LEU A 228 -12.38 4.32 -8.05
C LEU A 228 -12.32 3.03 -8.89
N VAL A 229 -13.03 1.96 -8.48
CA VAL A 229 -13.30 0.75 -9.30
C VAL A 229 -14.77 0.34 -9.16
N PHE A 230 -15.16 -0.78 -9.78
CA PHE A 230 -16.48 -1.38 -9.59
C PHE A 230 -16.73 -1.77 -8.11
N PRO A 231 -17.93 -1.52 -7.53
CA PRO A 231 -19.12 -0.91 -8.14
C PRO A 231 -19.22 0.61 -7.94
N ALA A 232 -18.23 1.26 -7.33
CA ALA A 232 -18.32 2.66 -6.89
C ALA A 232 -18.45 3.66 -8.05
N VAL A 233 -17.83 3.38 -9.21
CA VAL A 233 -17.81 4.30 -10.37
C VAL A 233 -18.92 4.06 -11.41
N GLY A 234 -19.73 3.01 -11.26
CA GLY A 234 -20.72 2.61 -12.27
C GLY A 234 -20.16 1.73 -13.40
N MET A 235 -20.89 1.64 -14.51
CA MET A 235 -20.57 0.80 -15.67
C MET A 235 -19.76 1.58 -16.73
N TYR A 236 -19.02 0.90 -17.60
CA TYR A 236 -18.33 1.56 -18.71
C TYR A 236 -19.34 2.07 -19.76
N ALA A 237 -19.29 3.36 -20.04
CA ALA A 237 -20.20 4.08 -20.94
C ALA A 237 -19.55 4.53 -22.26
N GLY A 238 -18.23 4.34 -22.39
CA GLY A 238 -17.46 4.67 -23.59
C GLY A 238 -17.60 3.65 -24.73
N ASN A 239 -16.75 3.78 -25.75
CA ASN A 239 -16.80 2.96 -26.97
C ASN A 239 -15.48 2.23 -27.30
N ASP A 240 -14.42 2.47 -26.52
CA ASP A 240 -13.08 1.93 -26.72
C ASP A 240 -12.78 0.81 -25.70
N THR A 241 -11.51 0.38 -25.62
CA THR A 241 -11.05 -0.61 -24.63
C THR A 241 -9.91 -0.04 -23.79
N PRO A 242 -10.21 0.85 -22.82
CA PRO A 242 -9.18 1.51 -22.00
C PRO A 242 -8.56 0.53 -20.99
N PHE A 243 -7.39 0.86 -20.44
CA PHE A 243 -6.62 -0.04 -19.58
C PHE A 243 -7.42 -0.53 -18.36
N THR A 244 -8.21 0.36 -17.76
CA THR A 244 -8.95 0.09 -16.52
C THR A 244 -10.17 -0.82 -16.67
N MET A 245 -10.63 -1.06 -17.91
CA MET A 245 -11.86 -1.81 -18.19
C MET A 245 -11.62 -3.33 -18.26
N CYS A 246 -12.61 -4.11 -17.85
CA CYS A 246 -12.75 -5.51 -18.26
C CYS A 246 -14.22 -5.89 -18.48
N ALA A 247 -14.44 -7.02 -19.15
CA ALA A 247 -15.76 -7.61 -19.35
C ALA A 247 -16.01 -8.73 -18.34
N THR A 248 -17.13 -8.65 -17.62
CA THR A 248 -17.61 -9.66 -16.67
C THR A 248 -19.01 -10.12 -17.07
N ASP A 249 -19.55 -11.15 -16.41
CA ASP A 249 -20.95 -11.56 -16.62
C ASP A 249 -21.97 -10.46 -16.23
N GLY A 250 -21.55 -9.47 -15.43
CA GLY A 250 -22.34 -8.27 -15.13
C GLY A 250 -22.29 -7.18 -16.22
N GLY A 251 -21.31 -7.22 -17.12
CA GLY A 251 -21.13 -6.24 -18.19
C GLY A 251 -19.71 -5.69 -18.28
N LEU A 252 -19.55 -4.50 -18.88
CA LEU A 252 -18.25 -3.81 -18.95
C LEU A 252 -18.09 -2.92 -17.72
N VAL A 253 -17.07 -3.16 -16.91
CA VAL A 253 -16.85 -2.45 -15.63
C VAL A 253 -15.39 -2.03 -15.46
N ARG A 254 -15.15 -1.11 -14.51
CA ARG A 254 -13.79 -0.72 -14.11
C ARG A 254 -13.22 -1.79 -13.17
N CYS A 255 -12.48 -2.74 -13.71
CA CYS A 255 -11.91 -3.85 -12.97
C CYS A 255 -10.52 -3.54 -12.38
N PHE A 256 -9.85 -2.49 -12.89
CA PHE A 256 -8.53 -2.08 -12.42
C PHE A 256 -8.52 -0.57 -12.17
N PRO A 257 -7.83 -0.10 -11.11
CA PRO A 257 -7.42 1.29 -11.00
C PRO A 257 -6.14 1.52 -11.83
N ARG A 258 -5.54 2.70 -11.68
CA ARG A 258 -4.20 3.05 -12.17
C ARG A 258 -3.43 3.82 -11.10
N GLY A 259 -2.10 3.77 -11.10
CA GLY A 259 -1.29 4.61 -10.18
C GLY A 259 -1.61 6.11 -10.34
N LEU A 260 -2.00 6.51 -11.55
CA LEU A 260 -2.52 7.85 -11.88
C LEU A 260 -3.74 8.26 -11.05
N ASP A 261 -4.60 7.33 -10.63
CA ASP A 261 -5.80 7.63 -9.84
C ASP A 261 -5.43 8.24 -8.48
N VAL A 262 -4.42 7.67 -7.81
CA VAL A 262 -3.85 8.19 -6.55
C VAL A 262 -3.37 9.62 -6.76
N MET A 263 -2.63 9.85 -7.85
CA MET A 263 -2.04 11.15 -8.15
C MET A 263 -3.11 12.19 -8.51
N ALA A 264 -4.19 11.80 -9.18
CA ALA A 264 -5.34 12.65 -9.45
C ALA A 264 -6.11 13.04 -8.17
N VAL A 265 -6.34 12.10 -7.24
CA VAL A 265 -6.93 12.39 -5.92
C VAL A 265 -6.02 13.31 -5.08
N LEU A 266 -4.70 13.12 -5.17
CA LEU A 266 -3.72 14.01 -4.54
C LEU A 266 -3.61 15.39 -5.23
N GLY A 267 -4.30 15.62 -6.35
CA GLY A 267 -4.46 16.93 -6.99
C GLY A 267 -3.70 17.12 -8.31
N SER A 268 -3.08 16.07 -8.87
CA SER A 268 -2.37 16.16 -10.15
C SER A 268 -3.33 16.29 -11.33
N GLY A 269 -3.50 17.53 -11.83
CA GLY A 269 -4.22 17.78 -13.08
C GLY A 269 -3.57 17.09 -14.30
N CYS A 270 -2.26 16.83 -14.25
CA CYS A 270 -1.56 16.07 -15.28
C CYS A 270 -2.02 14.60 -15.32
N ALA A 271 -2.13 13.95 -14.15
CA ALA A 271 -2.63 12.58 -14.06
C ALA A 271 -4.10 12.47 -14.50
N GLU A 272 -4.96 13.42 -14.08
CA GLU A 272 -6.36 13.47 -14.52
C GLU A 272 -6.49 13.67 -16.04
N ALA A 273 -5.67 14.54 -16.64
CA ALA A 273 -5.67 14.75 -18.08
C ALA A 273 -5.23 13.51 -18.88
N ILE A 274 -4.28 12.72 -18.34
CA ILE A 274 -3.85 11.44 -18.95
C ILE A 274 -4.98 10.42 -18.86
N LEU A 275 -5.58 10.22 -17.69
CA LEU A 275 -6.71 9.29 -17.50
C LEU A 275 -7.87 9.60 -18.44
N ARG A 276 -8.23 10.88 -18.61
CA ARG A 276 -9.27 11.32 -19.55
C ARG A 276 -8.89 11.08 -21.02
N ALA A 277 -7.61 11.17 -21.37
CA ALA A 277 -7.11 10.95 -22.73
C ALA A 277 -6.99 9.45 -23.10
N ASP A 278 -6.67 8.60 -22.13
CA ASP A 278 -6.55 7.14 -22.29
C ASP A 278 -7.92 6.41 -22.23
N GLY A 279 -9.03 7.15 -22.03
CA GLY A 279 -10.40 6.60 -21.88
C GLY A 279 -10.72 6.07 -20.48
N ASP A 280 -9.77 6.14 -19.55
CA ASP A 280 -9.87 5.66 -18.17
C ASP A 280 -10.75 6.55 -17.25
N THR A 281 -11.73 7.28 -17.79
CA THR A 281 -12.74 8.02 -16.99
C THR A 281 -14.19 7.82 -17.44
N GLU A 282 -14.45 7.05 -18.50
CA GLU A 282 -15.78 6.95 -19.11
C GLU A 282 -16.70 5.93 -18.40
N TYR A 283 -16.90 6.11 -17.08
CA TYR A 283 -17.75 5.23 -16.25
C TYR A 283 -18.87 6.04 -15.58
N GLU A 284 -20.12 5.60 -15.77
CA GLU A 284 -21.33 6.25 -15.25
C GLU A 284 -22.46 5.24 -14.99
N ASP A 285 -23.32 5.55 -14.01
CA ASP A 285 -24.64 4.96 -13.81
C ASP A 285 -25.61 6.07 -13.33
N VAL A 286 -26.87 5.74 -13.04
CA VAL A 286 -27.93 6.69 -12.66
C VAL A 286 -27.50 7.62 -11.51
N ASP A 287 -26.89 7.07 -10.47
CA ASP A 287 -26.46 7.81 -9.28
C ASP A 287 -24.94 8.02 -9.23
N THR A 288 -24.12 7.04 -9.61
CA THR A 288 -22.64 7.08 -9.56
C THR A 288 -21.98 7.50 -10.88
N SER A 289 -20.72 7.89 -10.83
CA SER A 289 -19.82 8.01 -12.01
C SER A 289 -18.37 8.16 -11.52
N TYR A 290 -17.40 7.89 -12.39
CA TYR A 290 -15.98 8.10 -12.09
C TYR A 290 -15.71 9.54 -11.62
N ASP A 291 -16.20 10.53 -12.37
CA ASP A 291 -15.99 11.96 -12.07
C ASP A 291 -16.62 12.39 -10.73
N LYS A 292 -17.80 11.87 -10.37
CA LYS A 292 -18.42 12.13 -9.06
C LYS A 292 -17.53 11.59 -7.92
N GLN A 293 -17.03 10.36 -8.06
CA GLN A 293 -16.19 9.71 -7.04
C GLN A 293 -14.80 10.37 -6.92
N LEU A 294 -14.20 10.76 -8.05
CA LEU A 294 -12.93 11.48 -8.04
C LEU A 294 -13.04 12.84 -7.34
N GLU A 295 -14.10 13.62 -7.59
CA GLU A 295 -14.31 14.91 -6.91
C GLU A 295 -14.70 14.75 -5.42
N GLU A 296 -15.44 13.71 -5.04
CA GLU A 296 -15.68 13.36 -3.63
C GLU A 296 -14.36 13.07 -2.90
N LEU A 297 -13.48 12.24 -3.47
CA LEU A 297 -12.17 11.91 -2.90
C LEU A 297 -11.24 13.13 -2.88
N LYS A 298 -11.17 13.92 -3.96
CA LYS A 298 -10.38 15.17 -3.99
C LYS A 298 -10.86 16.14 -2.90
N THR A 299 -12.16 16.20 -2.62
CA THR A 299 -12.73 17.00 -1.53
C THR A 299 -12.35 16.43 -0.15
N GLU A 300 -12.45 15.11 0.06
CA GLU A 300 -12.05 14.42 1.30
C GLU A 300 -10.56 14.67 1.62
N PHE A 301 -9.67 14.37 0.66
CA PHE A 301 -8.22 14.48 0.82
C PHE A 301 -7.68 15.93 0.75
N ALA A 302 -8.48 16.90 0.31
CA ALA A 302 -8.20 18.32 0.50
C ALA A 302 -8.64 18.84 1.88
N GLY A 303 -9.56 18.14 2.56
CA GLY A 303 -10.04 18.49 3.90
C GLY A 303 -9.07 18.16 5.04
N PHE A 304 -8.21 17.15 4.86
CA PHE A 304 -7.29 16.70 5.91
C PHE A 304 -6.24 17.76 6.29
N ASN A 305 -6.10 18.00 7.59
CA ASN A 305 -5.13 18.94 8.17
C ASN A 305 -3.73 18.31 8.37
N THR A 306 -2.76 19.11 8.80
CA THR A 306 -1.36 18.67 8.97
C THR A 306 -1.19 17.48 9.92
N ASP A 307 -1.93 17.43 11.02
CA ASP A 307 -1.83 16.32 11.99
C ASP A 307 -2.44 15.03 11.40
N GLU A 308 -3.51 15.16 10.61
CA GLU A 308 -4.13 14.05 9.88
C GLU A 308 -3.23 13.53 8.75
N TRP A 309 -2.44 14.38 8.11
CA TRP A 309 -1.43 13.98 7.14
C TRP A 309 -0.17 13.37 7.77
N ASN A 310 0.08 13.58 9.06
CA ASN A 310 1.23 13.04 9.78
C ASN A 310 0.85 12.02 10.86
N ARG A 311 -0.30 11.35 10.70
CA ARG A 311 -0.81 10.34 11.65
C ARG A 311 0.07 9.08 11.78
N ASN A 312 0.89 8.79 10.76
CA ASN A 312 1.89 7.72 10.72
C ASN A 312 2.85 7.97 9.52
N LEU A 313 3.92 7.16 9.41
CA LEU A 313 4.94 7.34 8.36
C LEU A 313 4.37 7.22 6.94
N TYR A 314 3.45 6.29 6.69
CA TYR A 314 2.85 6.07 5.37
C TYR A 314 2.07 7.29 4.85
N TRP A 315 1.23 7.89 5.70
CA TRP A 315 0.51 9.12 5.37
C TRP A 315 1.46 10.31 5.15
N SER A 316 2.50 10.43 5.98
CA SER A 316 3.53 11.47 5.81
C SER A 316 4.32 11.32 4.51
N TRP A 317 4.56 10.10 4.02
CA TRP A 317 5.26 9.90 2.74
C TRP A 317 4.40 10.35 1.56
N LEU A 318 3.12 9.96 1.51
CA LEU A 318 2.18 10.47 0.50
C LEU A 318 2.03 12.00 0.57
N TYR A 319 1.99 12.57 1.78
CA TYR A 319 1.99 14.02 1.97
C TYR A 319 3.30 14.66 1.46
N THR A 320 4.44 13.99 1.60
CA THR A 320 5.74 14.46 1.13
C THR A 320 5.80 14.53 -0.39
N LEU A 321 5.17 13.61 -1.13
CA LEU A 321 5.10 13.64 -2.60
C LEU A 321 4.22 14.77 -3.15
N LYS A 322 3.17 15.17 -2.42
CA LYS A 322 2.13 16.10 -2.91
C LYS A 322 2.65 17.41 -3.57
N PRO A 323 3.73 18.08 -3.11
CA PRO A 323 4.26 19.28 -3.76
C PRO A 323 4.82 19.07 -5.17
N LEU A 324 5.25 17.85 -5.51
CA LEU A 324 5.76 17.50 -6.85
C LEU A 324 4.64 17.50 -7.91
N LEU A 325 3.39 17.28 -7.49
CA LEU A 325 2.23 17.17 -8.37
C LEU A 325 1.65 18.54 -8.81
N ASN A 326 2.23 19.65 -8.36
CA ASN A 326 1.79 21.02 -8.64
C ASN A 326 2.23 21.50 -10.04
N GLU A 327 1.53 22.52 -10.57
CA GLU A 327 2.04 23.29 -11.70
C GLU A 327 3.08 24.33 -11.25
N PHE A 328 4.32 24.22 -11.76
CA PHE A 328 5.36 25.22 -11.50
C PHE A 328 5.15 26.46 -12.38
N GLY A 329 4.74 27.58 -11.76
CA GLY A 329 4.46 28.85 -12.42
C GLY A 329 5.62 29.85 -12.44
N GLU A 330 5.29 31.13 -12.60
CA GLU A 330 6.25 32.24 -12.51
C GLU A 330 6.98 32.24 -11.16
N GLY A 331 8.30 32.34 -11.20
CA GLY A 331 9.20 32.20 -10.04
C GLY A 331 10.05 30.92 -10.07
N TYR A 332 9.56 29.85 -10.69
CA TYR A 332 10.35 28.62 -10.88
C TYR A 332 11.24 28.67 -12.15
N PRO A 333 12.35 27.92 -12.19
CA PRO A 333 13.17 27.75 -13.40
C PRO A 333 12.35 27.35 -14.64
N THR A 334 12.72 27.88 -15.80
CA THR A 334 11.93 27.72 -17.04
C THR A 334 11.79 26.29 -17.55
N PHE A 335 12.60 25.34 -17.07
CA PHE A 335 12.42 23.92 -17.40
C PHE A 335 11.30 23.28 -16.58
N MET A 336 11.11 23.69 -15.31
CA MET A 336 10.05 23.17 -14.42
C MET A 336 8.64 23.57 -14.91
N GLN A 337 8.54 24.73 -15.58
CA GLN A 337 7.30 25.26 -16.17
C GLN A 337 6.83 24.50 -17.43
N THR A 338 7.36 23.29 -17.71
CA THR A 338 7.05 22.54 -18.93
C THR A 338 6.22 21.28 -18.65
N GLU A 339 5.34 20.93 -19.57
CA GLU A 339 4.55 19.67 -19.52
C GLU A 339 5.45 18.42 -19.40
N ALA A 340 6.63 18.44 -20.03
CA ALA A 340 7.62 17.38 -19.91
C ALA A 340 8.18 17.25 -18.47
N TRP A 341 8.30 18.35 -17.74
CA TRP A 341 8.72 18.34 -16.33
C TRP A 341 7.60 17.92 -15.39
N GLN A 342 6.37 18.39 -15.62
CA GLN A 342 5.19 17.90 -14.89
C GLN A 342 5.06 16.37 -15.03
N LYS A 343 5.31 15.82 -16.22
CA LYS A 343 5.34 14.38 -16.48
C LYS A 343 6.53 13.67 -15.82
N LYS A 344 7.70 14.33 -15.73
CA LYS A 344 8.84 13.84 -14.92
C LYS A 344 8.47 13.78 -13.43
N GLU A 345 7.83 14.80 -12.86
CA GLU A 345 7.41 14.76 -11.44
C GLU A 345 6.36 13.69 -11.18
N LEU A 346 5.40 13.53 -12.10
CA LEU A 346 4.40 12.47 -12.02
C LEU A 346 5.08 11.10 -12.05
N GLN A 347 6.04 10.87 -12.96
CA GLN A 347 6.84 9.65 -13.01
C GLN A 347 7.68 9.43 -11.74
N THR A 348 8.31 10.47 -11.19
CA THR A 348 9.09 10.39 -9.94
C THR A 348 8.19 10.10 -8.73
N SER A 349 7.00 10.70 -8.69
CA SER A 349 6.00 10.47 -7.64
C SER A 349 5.41 9.07 -7.72
N LEU A 350 5.15 8.56 -8.92
CA LEU A 350 4.69 7.18 -9.14
C LEU A 350 5.78 6.16 -8.82
N ALA A 351 7.03 6.42 -9.19
CA ALA A 351 8.16 5.58 -8.76
C ALA A 351 8.32 5.57 -7.23
N SER A 352 8.22 6.74 -6.57
CA SER A 352 8.34 6.82 -5.10
C SER A 352 7.10 6.30 -4.35
N TRP A 353 5.91 6.31 -4.97
CA TRP A 353 4.73 5.62 -4.45
C TRP A 353 4.81 4.11 -4.68
N THR A 354 5.35 3.66 -5.81
CA THR A 354 5.71 2.26 -6.03
C THR A 354 6.69 1.82 -4.95
N GLU A 355 7.72 2.65 -4.63
CA GLU A 355 8.63 2.48 -3.49
C GLU A 355 7.95 2.55 -2.11
N LEU A 356 6.85 3.30 -1.92
CA LEU A 356 6.08 3.29 -0.67
C LEU A 356 5.24 2.02 -0.53
N ARG A 357 4.75 1.48 -1.65
CA ARG A 357 4.28 0.08 -1.73
C ARG A 357 5.46 -0.92 -1.57
N HIS A 358 6.68 -0.42 -1.28
CA HIS A 358 7.99 -1.10 -1.21
C HIS A 358 8.85 -0.83 0.08
N ASP A 359 8.26 -0.85 1.28
CA ASP A 359 8.87 -1.00 2.63
C ASP A 359 8.80 -2.45 3.23
N THR A 360 7.65 -2.95 3.68
CA THR A 360 7.46 -4.22 4.42
C THR A 360 6.22 -5.15 4.10
N ILE A 361 5.74 -5.52 2.87
CA ILE A 361 4.42 -6.22 2.40
C ILE A 361 3.83 -7.44 3.12
N LEU A 362 4.35 -7.71 4.28
CA LEU A 362 3.44 -7.86 5.42
C LEU A 362 2.57 -6.60 5.68
N TYR A 363 3.04 -5.42 5.21
CA TYR A 363 2.47 -4.09 5.38
C TYR A 363 2.66 -3.18 4.08
N ALA A 364 3.80 -3.18 3.32
CA ALA A 364 4.01 -3.07 1.81
C ALA A 364 5.53 -2.94 1.39
N LYS A 365 6.28 -3.75 0.53
CA LYS A 365 7.68 -4.41 0.67
C LYS A 365 8.99 -3.97 -0.08
N GLN A 366 10.15 -3.83 0.59
CA GLN A 366 11.46 -3.29 0.06
C GLN A 366 12.46 -4.24 -0.67
N SER A 367 13.64 -3.71 -1.04
CA SER A 367 14.49 -4.04 -2.21
C SER A 367 15.92 -3.42 -2.17
N TYR A 368 16.81 -3.63 -3.21
CA TYR A 368 17.86 -2.70 -3.76
C TYR A 368 19.37 -3.31 -4.19
N THR A 369 20.50 -2.68 -4.71
CA THR A 369 21.84 -3.16 -5.38
C THR A 369 23.23 -2.64 -4.83
N PRO A 370 24.38 -3.12 -5.42
CA PRO A 370 25.75 -2.50 -5.47
C PRO A 370 26.37 -1.98 -6.85
N VAL A 371 27.72 -1.79 -6.91
CA VAL A 371 28.61 -0.90 -7.74
C VAL A 371 29.15 -1.41 -9.11
N PRO A 372 29.67 -0.53 -10.04
CA PRO A 372 31.13 -0.26 -10.19
C PRO A 372 31.54 1.21 -10.59
N THR A 373 32.82 1.49 -10.93
CA THR A 373 33.49 2.82 -10.77
C THR A 373 34.17 3.47 -12.02
N CYS A 374 34.47 4.79 -11.98
CA CYS A 374 35.50 5.48 -12.80
C CYS A 374 35.95 6.86 -12.19
N MET A 375 36.89 7.57 -12.85
CA MET A 375 37.58 8.82 -12.39
C MET A 375 36.83 10.15 -12.68
N PRO A 376 37.14 11.25 -11.95
CA PRO A 376 36.41 12.52 -12.04
C PRO A 376 36.84 13.47 -13.17
N PRO A 377 35.93 14.30 -13.71
CA PRO A 377 36.21 15.49 -14.51
C PRO A 377 36.37 16.76 -13.65
N LEU A 378 36.45 17.92 -14.31
CA LEU A 378 36.56 19.27 -13.70
C LEU A 378 35.32 19.63 -12.84
N PRO A 379 35.44 20.57 -11.88
CA PRO A 379 34.31 21.01 -11.05
C PRO A 379 33.15 21.49 -11.92
N VAL A 380 32.00 20.83 -11.73
CA VAL A 380 30.72 21.21 -12.33
C VAL A 380 30.02 22.12 -11.33
N MET A 381 29.44 23.23 -11.81
CA MET A 381 28.45 23.95 -11.02
C MET A 381 27.21 23.06 -11.00
N GLY A 382 27.05 22.29 -9.93
CA GLY A 382 25.87 21.45 -9.73
C GLY A 382 24.62 22.29 -9.51
N TYR A 383 23.47 21.63 -9.53
CA TYR A 383 22.15 22.26 -9.35
C TYR A 383 21.27 21.30 -8.56
N VAL A 384 20.62 21.77 -7.50
CA VAL A 384 19.61 21.01 -6.76
C VAL A 384 18.26 21.23 -7.45
N GLU A 385 17.34 20.27 -7.35
CA GLU A 385 15.99 20.47 -7.87
C GLU A 385 15.17 21.29 -6.87
N PRO A 386 14.79 22.55 -7.18
CA PRO A 386 14.52 23.53 -6.14
C PRO A 386 13.07 23.45 -5.65
N VAL A 387 12.73 22.36 -4.96
CA VAL A 387 11.43 22.10 -4.33
C VAL A 387 11.61 22.09 -2.80
N PRO A 388 11.86 23.25 -2.15
CA PRO A 388 12.18 23.30 -0.72
C PRO A 388 11.04 22.77 0.16
N GLU A 389 9.79 22.84 -0.30
CA GLU A 389 8.64 22.25 0.41
C GLU A 389 8.72 20.72 0.49
N PHE A 390 9.12 20.04 -0.59
CA PHE A 390 9.33 18.58 -0.61
C PHE A 390 10.42 18.20 0.40
N TYR A 391 11.58 18.86 0.35
CA TYR A 391 12.68 18.58 1.28
C TYR A 391 12.32 18.91 2.74
N CYS A 392 11.51 19.96 2.98
CA CYS A 392 11.00 20.28 4.31
C CYS A 392 10.06 19.18 4.86
N ARG A 393 9.15 18.64 4.03
CA ARG A 393 8.26 17.53 4.42
C ARG A 393 9.06 16.25 4.70
N LEU A 394 10.01 15.92 3.83
CA LEU A 394 10.90 14.76 4.00
C LEU A 394 11.81 14.88 5.24
N LEU A 395 12.25 16.10 5.59
CA LEU A 395 12.99 16.35 6.83
C LEU A 395 12.13 16.06 8.06
N ARG A 396 10.89 16.58 8.12
CA ARG A 396 9.99 16.32 9.26
C ARG A 396 9.59 14.86 9.37
N LEU A 397 9.48 14.15 8.24
CA LEU A 397 9.29 12.70 8.22
C LEU A 397 10.51 11.95 8.78
N THR A 398 11.73 12.39 8.46
CA THR A 398 12.96 11.80 9.01
C THR A 398 13.06 12.02 10.53
N GLU A 399 12.84 13.26 11.00
CA GLU A 399 12.81 13.59 12.43
C GLU A 399 11.73 12.79 13.19
N MET A 400 10.53 12.64 12.61
CA MET A 400 9.45 11.84 13.19
C MET A 400 9.82 10.36 13.28
N THR A 401 10.53 9.83 12.27
CA THR A 401 11.04 8.46 12.24
C THR A 401 12.07 8.24 13.36
N ASP A 402 13.02 9.15 13.54
CA ASP A 402 14.02 9.04 14.61
C ASP A 402 13.38 9.08 16.01
N ALA A 403 12.48 10.03 16.24
CA ALA A 403 11.77 10.16 17.52
C ALA A 403 10.93 8.92 17.84
N GLY A 404 10.02 8.52 16.94
CA GLY A 404 9.10 7.41 17.17
C GLY A 404 9.80 6.06 17.35
N LEU A 405 10.84 5.77 16.55
CA LEU A 405 11.59 4.51 16.66
C LEU A 405 12.59 4.52 17.84
N THR A 406 13.00 5.70 18.33
CA THR A 406 13.71 5.84 19.61
C THR A 406 12.77 5.52 20.78
N ASP A 407 11.57 6.12 20.82
CA ASP A 407 10.60 5.94 21.92
C ASP A 407 10.05 4.50 21.98
N LEU A 408 9.86 3.85 20.83
CA LEU A 408 9.53 2.42 20.74
C LEU A 408 10.69 1.49 21.16
N ASN A 409 11.90 2.05 21.37
CA ASN A 409 13.13 1.33 21.68
C ASN A 409 13.39 0.19 20.67
N VAL A 410 13.50 0.56 19.39
CA VAL A 410 13.80 -0.37 18.28
C VAL A 410 15.02 0.02 17.45
N LEU A 411 15.48 1.28 17.50
CA LEU A 411 16.74 1.71 16.87
C LEU A 411 17.98 1.23 17.63
N ASN A 412 19.03 0.86 16.90
CA ASN A 412 20.40 0.86 17.41
C ASN A 412 21.15 2.17 17.05
N VAL A 413 22.36 2.33 17.61
CA VAL A 413 23.17 3.56 17.45
C VAL A 413 23.43 3.90 15.98
N THR A 414 23.79 2.92 15.16
CA THR A 414 24.08 3.13 13.74
C THR A 414 22.83 3.48 12.93
N GLU A 415 21.66 2.95 13.28
CA GLU A 415 20.40 3.34 12.63
C GLU A 415 20.02 4.80 12.96
N LYS A 416 20.25 5.23 14.21
CA LYS A 416 20.10 6.63 14.63
C LYS A 416 21.08 7.57 13.91
N GLU A 417 22.35 7.18 13.80
CA GLU A 417 23.38 7.93 13.07
C GLU A 417 23.04 8.12 11.57
N ARG A 418 22.44 7.11 10.93
CA ARG A 418 21.94 7.23 9.53
C ARG A 418 20.82 8.25 9.40
N LEU A 419 19.81 8.23 10.28
CA LEU A 419 18.69 9.17 10.25
C LEU A 419 19.17 10.61 10.46
N GLN A 420 20.05 10.84 11.43
CA GLN A 420 20.65 12.16 11.67
C GLN A 420 21.52 12.65 10.50
N SER A 421 22.18 11.74 9.78
CA SER A 421 22.87 12.10 8.53
C SER A 421 21.89 12.48 7.40
N LEU A 422 20.72 11.84 7.32
CA LEU A 422 19.69 12.20 6.35
C LEU A 422 19.05 13.56 6.70
N GLU A 423 18.79 13.84 7.99
CA GLU A 423 18.36 15.16 8.46
C GLU A 423 19.34 16.27 8.05
N TYR A 424 20.65 16.05 8.18
CA TYR A 424 21.69 16.99 7.74
C TYR A 424 21.63 17.24 6.22
N ILE A 425 21.56 16.17 5.42
CA ILE A 425 21.50 16.25 3.94
C ILE A 425 20.26 17.04 3.51
N LEU A 426 19.09 16.75 4.10
CA LEU A 426 17.84 17.43 3.77
C LEU A 426 17.88 18.92 4.16
N ASN A 427 18.48 19.27 5.31
CA ASN A 427 18.72 20.67 5.67
C ASN A 427 19.61 21.39 4.64
N ARG A 428 20.66 20.75 4.10
CA ARG A 428 21.50 21.36 3.04
C ARG A 428 20.69 21.57 1.76
N LEU A 429 19.93 20.57 1.32
CA LEU A 429 19.06 20.65 0.13
C LEU A 429 18.00 21.76 0.23
N ILE A 430 17.36 21.94 1.40
CA ILE A 430 16.40 23.02 1.64
C ILE A 430 17.04 24.40 1.42
N ASN A 431 18.21 24.65 2.03
CA ASN A 431 18.88 25.95 1.94
C ASN A 431 19.31 26.26 0.48
N ILE A 432 19.96 25.30 -0.17
CA ILE A 432 20.41 25.43 -1.57
C ILE A 432 19.21 25.69 -2.51
N SER A 433 18.10 24.96 -2.33
CA SER A 433 16.87 25.18 -3.12
C SER A 433 16.31 26.59 -2.97
N VAL A 434 16.34 27.16 -1.75
CA VAL A 434 15.85 28.53 -1.50
C VAL A 434 16.79 29.55 -2.16
N ASP A 435 18.10 29.34 -2.09
CA ASP A 435 19.09 30.18 -2.77
C ASP A 435 18.95 30.13 -4.30
N GLU A 436 18.68 28.96 -4.87
CA GLU A 436 18.44 28.78 -6.31
C GLU A 436 17.12 29.44 -6.78
N LEU A 437 16.02 29.34 -6.02
CA LEU A 437 14.76 30.04 -6.32
C LEU A 437 14.90 31.57 -6.20
N GLU A 438 15.64 32.05 -5.20
CA GLU A 438 15.93 33.48 -5.05
C GLU A 438 17.01 33.98 -6.03
N ASN A 439 17.53 33.11 -6.91
CA ASN A 439 18.61 33.39 -7.87
C ASN A 439 19.84 34.03 -7.17
N ARG A 440 20.17 33.54 -5.97
CA ARG A 440 21.43 33.82 -5.28
C ARG A 440 22.55 32.97 -5.86
N GLU A 441 23.79 33.42 -5.67
CA GLU A 441 24.99 32.66 -6.04
C GLU A 441 25.35 31.73 -4.88
N LEU A 442 25.40 30.42 -5.16
CA LEU A 442 25.77 29.38 -4.18
C LEU A 442 27.23 29.53 -3.73
N THR A 443 27.53 29.12 -2.49
CA THR A 443 28.88 29.17 -1.91
C THR A 443 29.73 27.98 -2.35
N GLU A 444 31.05 28.05 -2.14
CA GLU A 444 31.94 26.91 -2.41
C GLU A 444 31.54 25.68 -1.59
N ASP A 445 31.18 25.86 -0.31
CA ASP A 445 30.66 24.82 0.59
C ASP A 445 29.35 24.16 0.08
N ASP A 446 28.56 24.87 -0.74
CA ASP A 446 27.37 24.33 -1.40
C ASP A 446 27.75 23.51 -2.64
N TYR A 447 28.68 24.01 -3.46
CA TYR A 447 29.20 23.25 -4.59
C TYR A 447 30.01 22.01 -4.15
N GLU A 448 30.79 22.07 -3.08
CA GLU A 448 31.45 20.89 -2.48
C GLU A 448 30.39 19.86 -2.02
N PHE A 449 29.36 20.29 -1.29
CA PHE A 449 28.25 19.41 -0.88
C PHE A 449 27.52 18.75 -2.06
N ILE A 450 27.29 19.48 -3.16
CA ILE A 450 26.63 18.92 -4.36
C ILE A 450 27.56 17.94 -5.10
N ASN A 451 28.86 18.23 -5.19
CA ASN A 451 29.83 17.32 -5.81
C ASN A 451 30.02 16.02 -5.00
N ASP A 452 30.05 16.12 -3.67
CA ASP A 452 30.20 14.98 -2.76
C ASP A 452 28.87 14.38 -2.26
N PHE A 453 27.73 14.77 -2.84
CA PHE A 453 26.39 14.30 -2.47
C PHE A 453 26.26 12.77 -2.45
N GLY A 454 26.91 12.08 -3.39
CA GLY A 454 26.96 10.61 -3.41
C GLY A 454 27.70 10.00 -2.21
N GLN A 455 28.76 10.65 -1.73
CA GLN A 455 29.49 10.23 -0.52
C GLN A 455 28.65 10.46 0.75
N HIS A 456 27.89 11.55 0.79
CA HIS A 456 26.94 11.82 1.88
C HIS A 456 25.82 10.77 1.93
N LEU A 457 25.24 10.38 0.78
CA LEU A 457 24.24 9.31 0.72
C LEU A 457 24.80 7.94 1.13
N ASP A 458 26.04 7.61 0.76
CA ASP A 458 26.68 6.34 1.12
C ASP A 458 26.76 6.12 2.64
N TYR A 459 26.86 7.18 3.44
CA TYR A 459 26.80 7.08 4.89
C TYR A 459 25.38 6.71 5.39
N VAL A 460 24.33 7.32 4.83
CA VAL A 460 22.92 7.01 5.18
C VAL A 460 22.57 5.53 4.93
N VAL A 461 23.18 4.90 3.91
CA VAL A 461 22.98 3.47 3.61
C VAL A 461 24.10 2.55 4.11
N THR A 462 25.04 3.06 4.92
CA THR A 462 26.19 2.27 5.41
C THR A 462 25.73 1.11 6.31
N GLY A 463 25.98 -0.12 5.86
CA GLY A 463 25.56 -1.34 6.55
C GLY A 463 24.12 -1.79 6.26
N VAL A 464 23.42 -1.15 5.31
CA VAL A 464 22.34 -1.80 4.56
C VAL A 464 23.00 -2.82 3.62
N ASN A 465 22.35 -3.95 3.33
CA ASN A 465 22.95 -4.98 2.48
C ASN A 465 22.87 -4.61 1.00
N ASP A 466 23.61 -5.34 0.16
CA ASP A 466 23.58 -5.24 -1.32
C ASP A 466 22.22 -5.61 -1.95
N ALA A 467 21.22 -5.91 -1.13
CA ALA A 467 19.81 -5.84 -1.48
C ALA A 467 19.21 -4.47 -1.04
N GLY A 468 19.93 -3.33 -1.27
CA GLY A 468 19.68 -1.98 -0.72
C GLY A 468 19.90 -0.68 -1.60
N LYS A 469 20.45 -0.70 -2.85
CA LYS A 469 20.39 0.38 -3.97
C LYS A 469 19.88 0.08 -5.49
N GLU A 470 18.87 -0.78 -5.82
CA GLU A 470 18.44 -1.37 -7.15
C GLU A 470 17.11 -0.78 -7.58
N THR A 471 17.11 0.19 -8.45
CA THR A 471 15.83 0.74 -8.90
C THR A 471 14.91 -0.26 -9.63
N THR A 472 15.34 -1.49 -9.91
CA THR A 472 14.50 -2.61 -10.39
C THR A 472 13.66 -3.27 -9.29
N ILE A 473 12.38 -2.88 -9.17
CA ILE A 473 11.38 -3.44 -8.23
C ILE A 473 9.98 -3.56 -8.81
N VAL A 474 9.15 -4.41 -8.23
CA VAL A 474 7.74 -4.59 -8.61
C VAL A 474 6.87 -4.86 -7.39
N ALA A 475 5.65 -4.33 -7.33
CA ALA A 475 4.66 -4.71 -6.33
C ALA A 475 3.24 -4.75 -6.89
N ASP A 476 2.49 -5.77 -6.51
CA ASP A 476 1.09 -5.90 -6.84
C ASP A 476 0.25 -4.99 -5.95
N VAL A 477 -0.44 -4.02 -6.56
CA VAL A 477 -1.19 -2.98 -5.84
C VAL A 477 -2.71 -3.18 -5.84
N HIS A 478 -3.21 -3.99 -6.77
CA HIS A 478 -4.62 -4.37 -6.90
C HIS A 478 -4.75 -5.83 -7.37
N THR A 479 -5.91 -6.45 -7.15
CA THR A 479 -6.23 -7.81 -7.60
C THR A 479 -7.68 -7.85 -8.04
N ASP A 480 -7.90 -8.09 -9.34
CA ASP A 480 -9.23 -8.27 -9.90
C ASP A 480 -9.63 -9.75 -9.83
N CYS A 481 -10.66 -10.03 -9.03
CA CYS A 481 -11.22 -11.38 -8.90
C CYS A 481 -12.09 -11.79 -10.11
N ASN A 482 -12.42 -10.88 -11.03
CA ASN A 482 -13.20 -11.20 -12.23
C ASN A 482 -12.35 -11.80 -13.36
N THR A 483 -11.09 -11.38 -13.49
CA THR A 483 -10.16 -11.86 -14.53
C THR A 483 -8.98 -12.68 -14.00
N GLU A 484 -8.87 -12.87 -12.68
CA GLU A 484 -7.75 -13.56 -12.01
C GLU A 484 -6.38 -12.92 -12.33
N MET A 485 -6.37 -11.58 -12.43
CA MET A 485 -5.19 -10.78 -12.77
C MET A 485 -4.92 -9.71 -11.72
N VAL A 486 -3.66 -9.33 -11.58
CA VAL A 486 -3.15 -8.32 -10.64
C VAL A 486 -2.64 -7.09 -11.38
N LEU A 487 -2.69 -5.93 -10.73
CA LEU A 487 -2.00 -4.72 -11.20
C LEU A 487 -0.60 -4.68 -10.58
N GLU A 488 0.43 -4.89 -11.39
CA GLU A 488 1.83 -4.79 -10.99
C GLU A 488 2.35 -3.37 -11.29
N GLU A 489 2.89 -2.71 -10.28
CA GLU A 489 3.57 -1.41 -10.37
C GLU A 489 5.07 -1.65 -10.28
N GLY A 490 5.83 -1.23 -11.29
CA GLY A 490 7.24 -1.54 -11.45
C GLY A 490 8.13 -0.31 -11.58
N VAL A 491 9.23 -0.27 -10.83
CA VAL A 491 10.37 0.62 -11.09
C VAL A 491 11.46 -0.20 -11.80
N GLY A 492 12.14 0.38 -12.80
CA GLY A 492 13.18 -0.31 -13.55
C GLY A 492 14.57 0.31 -13.39
N TYR A 493 15.48 0.02 -14.33
CA TYR A 493 16.79 0.66 -14.36
C TYR A 493 16.66 2.20 -14.44
N VAL A 494 17.51 2.91 -13.69
CA VAL A 494 17.61 4.38 -13.81
C VAL A 494 17.99 4.78 -15.23
N LYS A 495 17.42 5.90 -15.69
CA LYS A 495 17.67 6.49 -17.01
C LYS A 495 18.33 7.85 -16.84
N LEU A 496 18.97 8.36 -17.90
CA LEU A 496 19.64 9.66 -17.87
C LEU A 496 18.68 10.76 -18.34
N ILE A 497 18.54 11.83 -17.55
CA ILE A 497 17.93 13.09 -18.01
C ILE A 497 19.02 14.12 -18.33
N LEU A 498 18.77 14.99 -19.30
CA LEU A 498 19.58 16.17 -19.62
C LEU A 498 18.73 17.42 -19.46
N VAL A 499 19.20 18.38 -18.65
CA VAL A 499 18.39 19.53 -18.20
C VAL A 499 19.13 20.82 -18.51
N ALA A 500 18.53 21.71 -19.32
CA ALA A 500 19.10 23.02 -19.60
C ALA A 500 18.56 24.07 -18.62
N TYR A 501 19.44 24.65 -17.81
CA TYR A 501 19.10 25.65 -16.78
C TYR A 501 19.99 26.89 -16.89
N ARG A 502 19.53 28.01 -16.30
CA ARG A 502 20.26 29.28 -16.27
C ARG A 502 20.79 29.54 -14.86
N VAL A 503 22.03 30.01 -14.76
CA VAL A 503 22.67 30.43 -13.50
C VAL A 503 22.66 31.96 -13.36
N PRO A 504 22.87 32.54 -12.16
CA PRO A 504 22.65 33.97 -11.90
C PRO A 504 23.41 34.95 -12.80
N ASP A 505 24.59 34.59 -13.32
CA ASP A 505 25.36 35.41 -14.27
C ASP A 505 24.83 35.42 -15.71
N GLY A 506 23.75 34.66 -15.97
CA GLY A 506 23.08 34.56 -17.25
C GLY A 506 23.56 33.44 -18.18
N ARG A 507 24.64 32.71 -17.84
CA ARG A 507 25.04 31.49 -18.57
C ARG A 507 23.91 30.45 -18.56
N ILE A 508 23.83 29.66 -19.62
CA ILE A 508 23.01 28.45 -19.68
C ILE A 508 23.95 27.26 -19.57
N LEU A 509 23.65 26.35 -18.64
CA LEU A 509 24.36 25.09 -18.43
C LEU A 509 23.46 23.91 -18.83
N MET A 510 24.06 22.73 -18.91
CA MET A 510 23.35 21.47 -19.05
C MET A 510 23.74 20.55 -17.89
N GLY A 511 22.77 20.24 -17.04
CA GLY A 511 22.88 19.20 -16.02
C GLY A 511 22.59 17.84 -16.63
N ALA A 512 23.20 16.80 -16.06
CA ALA A 512 22.94 15.40 -16.40
C ALA A 512 22.76 14.62 -15.08
N GLY A 513 21.70 13.83 -14.97
CA GLY A 513 21.38 13.13 -13.72
C GLY A 513 20.52 11.89 -13.92
N PRO A 514 20.46 10.99 -12.92
CA PRO A 514 19.58 9.84 -12.94
C PRO A 514 18.12 10.26 -12.73
N ILE A 515 17.20 9.59 -13.42
CA ILE A 515 15.77 9.56 -13.13
C ILE A 515 15.32 8.10 -13.02
N PHE A 516 14.30 7.86 -12.19
CA PHE A 516 13.64 6.56 -12.15
C PHE A 516 12.94 6.24 -13.48
N SER A 517 12.71 4.96 -13.75
CA SER A 517 11.79 4.50 -14.80
C SER A 517 10.61 3.76 -14.17
N TYR A 518 9.43 3.88 -14.78
CA TYR A 518 8.16 3.41 -14.24
C TYR A 518 7.41 2.55 -15.27
N TYR A 519 6.72 1.52 -14.78
CA TYR A 519 6.00 0.49 -15.51
C TYR A 519 4.69 0.18 -14.78
N GLU A 520 3.59 0.07 -15.52
CA GLU A 520 2.23 -0.16 -14.99
C GLU A 520 1.60 -1.23 -15.88
N PHE A 521 1.36 -2.43 -15.37
CA PHE A 521 0.91 -3.56 -16.21
C PHE A 521 0.06 -4.58 -15.45
N LYS A 522 -0.69 -5.40 -16.20
CA LYS A 522 -1.48 -6.50 -15.65
C LYS A 522 -0.70 -7.82 -15.74
N HIS A 523 -0.69 -8.60 -14.67
CA HIS A 523 0.00 -9.91 -14.61
C HIS A 523 -0.92 -11.00 -14.00
N PRO A 524 -0.74 -12.30 -14.28
CA PRO A 524 -1.57 -13.36 -13.70
C PRO A 524 -1.46 -13.47 -12.16
N MET A 525 -2.58 -13.78 -11.50
CA MET A 525 -2.65 -13.94 -10.04
C MET A 525 -1.93 -15.19 -9.52
N ASP A 526 -1.72 -16.21 -10.36
CA ASP A 526 -0.95 -17.42 -10.01
C ASP A 526 0.58 -17.24 -10.17
N ASP A 527 1.03 -16.15 -10.79
CA ASP A 527 2.45 -15.85 -11.09
C ASP A 527 2.91 -14.48 -10.52
N ARG A 528 2.30 -14.01 -9.41
CA ARG A 528 2.63 -12.71 -8.76
C ARG A 528 4.13 -12.51 -8.60
N LEU A 529 4.64 -11.37 -9.08
CA LEU A 529 6.07 -11.22 -9.31
C LEU A 529 6.87 -11.00 -8.02
N THR A 530 8.07 -11.57 -8.00
CA THR A 530 9.12 -11.18 -7.04
C THR A 530 10.11 -10.23 -7.70
N ASP A 531 10.83 -9.46 -6.90
CA ASP A 531 11.88 -8.55 -7.36
C ASP A 531 12.94 -9.28 -8.22
N GLU A 532 13.21 -10.56 -7.95
CA GLU A 532 14.09 -11.40 -8.75
C GLU A 532 13.48 -11.74 -10.13
N ALA A 533 12.23 -12.19 -10.18
CA ALA A 533 11.53 -12.48 -11.44
C ALA A 533 11.38 -11.23 -12.32
N TRP A 534 11.11 -10.08 -11.71
CA TRP A 534 11.05 -8.79 -12.39
C TRP A 534 12.36 -8.40 -13.06
N LYS A 535 13.52 -8.69 -12.45
CA LYS A 535 14.84 -8.42 -13.06
C LYS A 535 15.15 -9.35 -14.23
N GLU A 536 14.57 -10.55 -14.26
CA GLU A 536 14.69 -11.45 -15.41
C GLU A 536 13.77 -10.97 -16.55
N MET A 537 12.52 -10.62 -16.23
CA MET A 537 11.58 -9.96 -17.17
C MET A 537 12.18 -8.69 -17.78
N LEU A 538 12.74 -7.78 -16.96
CA LEU A 538 13.36 -6.52 -17.41
C LEU A 538 14.56 -6.69 -18.36
N ARG A 539 15.21 -7.86 -18.37
CA ARG A 539 16.36 -8.15 -19.24
C ARG A 539 15.94 -8.83 -20.54
N ASP A 540 15.03 -9.80 -20.43
CA ASP A 540 14.72 -10.72 -21.54
C ASP A 540 13.51 -10.25 -22.37
N ASN A 541 12.49 -9.69 -21.72
CA ASN A 541 11.29 -9.14 -22.37
C ASN A 541 10.55 -8.16 -21.43
N PRO A 542 11.05 -6.92 -21.26
CA PRO A 542 10.39 -5.91 -20.42
C PRO A 542 9.00 -5.53 -20.97
N PRO A 543 8.01 -5.25 -20.12
CA PRO A 543 6.74 -4.68 -20.56
C PRO A 543 6.94 -3.25 -21.11
N ASP A 544 6.03 -2.81 -21.97
CA ASP A 544 6.01 -1.43 -22.47
C ASP A 544 5.86 -0.43 -21.31
N ALA A 545 6.69 0.62 -21.30
CA ALA A 545 6.50 1.73 -20.37
C ALA A 545 5.23 2.54 -20.73
N PRO A 546 4.49 3.11 -19.76
CA PRO A 546 3.21 3.76 -20.00
C PRO A 546 3.25 4.82 -21.11
N GLY A 547 2.23 4.85 -21.97
CA GLY A 547 2.25 5.63 -23.21
C GLY A 547 2.58 7.12 -23.03
N TRP A 548 2.13 7.71 -21.93
CA TRP A 548 2.32 9.12 -21.56
C TRP A 548 3.75 9.49 -21.15
N VAL A 549 4.62 8.52 -20.83
CA VAL A 549 6.06 8.71 -20.50
C VAL A 549 6.87 9.12 -21.75
N LYS A 550 6.34 8.89 -22.95
CA LYS A 550 6.98 9.23 -24.23
C LYS A 550 7.11 10.76 -24.36
N GLY A 551 8.35 11.24 -24.32
CA GLY A 551 8.70 12.67 -24.38
C GLY A 551 9.51 13.18 -23.19
N ILE A 552 9.54 12.44 -22.07
CA ILE A 552 10.41 12.76 -20.91
C ILE A 552 11.87 12.38 -21.22
N MET A 553 12.07 11.32 -22.00
CA MET A 553 13.37 10.69 -22.26
C MET A 553 13.90 11.05 -23.65
N VAL A 554 15.23 11.14 -23.77
CA VAL A 554 15.92 11.03 -25.07
C VAL A 554 15.83 9.57 -25.54
N SER A 555 15.51 9.35 -26.82
CA SER A 555 15.59 8.02 -27.44
C SER A 555 17.04 7.64 -27.74
N GLU A 556 17.40 6.37 -27.48
CA GLU A 556 18.66 5.78 -27.95
C GLU A 556 18.75 5.67 -29.49
#